data_AF-A0A6N0LSB2-F1
#
_entry.id   AF-A0A6N0LSB2-F1
#
_cell.length_a   1.000
_cell.length_b   1.000
_cell.length_c   1.000
_cell.angle_alpha   90.00
_cell.angle_beta   90.00
_cell.angle_gamma   90.00
#
_symmetry.space_group_name_H-M   'P 1'
#
loop_
_entity.id
_entity.type
_entity.pdbx_description
1 polymer ?
#
loop_
_entity_poly.entity_id
_entity_poly.type
_entity_poly.pdbx_seq_one_letter_code
_entity_poly.pdbx_strand_id
1 'polypeptide(L)'
;MTTSIIPTLENLYDVTQEHQDNRGYCTLLWRRGQLLVKQPGRVKQPHLPALNSKRSLVECLQHSPVSLVNIDPKLGETLLRFWADACQEAQKPIFLSIPAGNKPSNQPWRQLQRLIDWIAALVLLLLVSPVMLGLIALVQVYSPGTLFCREWRVGERGKLFQAMKFYTHNITPLGRWMGKYNLDNLPQLFNVLRGDMSLTGGGSNCWTLEDAVQLNKLPDIKASWEVEAQSHLLHLDSQTL
;
A
#
# COMPACT_ATOMS: atom_id res chain seq x y z
N MET A 1 -30.16 6.61 58.90
CA MET A 1 -29.79 7.68 57.96
C MET A 1 -28.45 7.27 57.35
N THR A 2 -28.39 6.63 56.17
CA THR A 2 -28.13 7.29 54.85
C THR A 2 -26.96 8.28 54.96
N THR A 3 -25.82 8.17 54.26
CA THR A 3 -25.65 7.92 52.82
C THR A 3 -24.16 7.68 52.47
N SER A 4 -23.96 7.07 51.29
CA SER A 4 -22.74 6.80 50.52
C SER A 4 -21.79 7.98 50.22
N ILE A 5 -20.51 7.69 49.90
CA ILE A 5 -19.90 7.78 48.54
C ILE A 5 -18.40 7.41 48.60
N ILE A 6 -18.07 6.29 47.93
CA ILE A 6 -16.92 5.97 47.05
C ILE A 6 -15.47 6.41 47.44
N PRO A 7 -14.50 5.47 47.46
CA PRO A 7 -13.07 5.77 47.50
C PRO A 7 -12.55 6.08 46.09
N THR A 8 -11.88 7.22 45.90
CA THR A 8 -11.11 7.50 44.68
C THR A 8 -9.78 6.76 44.73
N LEU A 9 -9.83 5.51 44.26
CA LEU A 9 -8.70 4.68 43.86
C LEU A 9 -8.07 5.20 42.56
N GLU A 10 -6.78 4.91 42.39
CA GLU A 10 -6.04 4.82 41.13
C GLU A 10 -5.65 6.12 40.42
N ASN A 11 -4.71 6.83 41.03
CA ASN A 11 -3.82 7.73 40.31
C ASN A 11 -2.40 7.14 40.32
N LEU A 12 -2.18 6.12 39.47
CA LEU A 12 -0.86 5.67 38.98
C LEU A 12 -1.07 4.53 37.96
N TYR A 13 -1.97 4.75 36.99
CA TYR A 13 -1.95 3.95 35.77
C TYR A 13 -0.75 4.39 34.94
N ASP A 14 0.31 3.60 35.07
CA ASP A 14 1.27 3.18 34.06
C ASP A 14 1.01 3.77 32.65
N VAL A 15 1.44 5.02 32.44
CA VAL A 15 1.62 5.60 31.10
C VAL A 15 3.00 5.17 30.62
N THR A 16 3.14 3.86 30.42
CA THR A 16 4.25 3.24 29.71
C THR A 16 3.77 1.87 29.25
N GLN A 17 3.83 1.62 27.94
CA GLN A 17 3.55 0.34 27.25
C GLN A 17 2.20 0.21 26.52
N GLU A 18 2.02 0.97 25.44
CA GLU A 18 1.15 0.53 24.32
C GLU A 18 1.91 0.51 22.98
N HIS A 19 3.19 0.13 23.04
CA HIS A 19 4.05 -0.12 21.88
C HIS A 19 4.72 -1.50 21.96
N GLN A 20 4.01 -2.48 22.53
CA GLN A 20 4.48 -3.85 22.68
C GLN A 20 3.61 -4.80 21.83
N ASP A 21 4.15 -5.17 20.67
CA ASP A 21 3.85 -6.39 19.90
C ASP A 21 2.37 -6.80 19.71
N ASN A 22 1.64 -6.04 18.91
CA ASN A 22 0.40 -6.51 18.27
C ASN A 22 0.68 -7.46 17.07
N ARG A 23 1.75 -8.28 17.15
CA ARG A 23 2.24 -9.14 16.04
C ARG A 23 1.48 -10.47 15.90
N GLY A 24 0.73 -10.87 16.92
CA GLY A 24 0.14 -12.22 17.02
C GLY A 24 -1.38 -12.32 16.80
N TYR A 25 -2.10 -11.20 16.71
CA TYR A 25 -3.58 -11.23 16.71
C TYR A 25 -4.12 -10.88 15.32
N CYS A 26 -3.94 -11.77 14.34
CA CYS A 26 -4.69 -11.70 13.09
C CYS A 26 -5.50 -12.98 12.90
N THR A 27 -6.69 -12.84 12.33
CA THR A 27 -7.55 -13.98 12.00
C THR A 27 -7.21 -14.43 10.58
N LEU A 28 -6.66 -15.65 10.46
CA LEU A 28 -6.41 -16.29 9.17
C LEU A 28 -7.63 -17.09 8.74
N LEU A 29 -8.09 -16.86 7.51
CA LEU A 29 -9.17 -17.64 6.91
C LEU A 29 -8.71 -18.17 5.55
N TRP A 30 -8.86 -19.46 5.33
CA TRP A 30 -8.61 -20.05 4.03
C TRP A 30 -9.90 -20.14 3.21
N ARG A 31 -9.89 -19.65 1.96
CA ARG A 31 -11.04 -19.78 1.06
C ARG A 31 -10.61 -19.87 -0.39
N ARG A 32 -10.96 -20.96 -1.09
CA ARG A 32 -10.71 -21.15 -2.54
C ARG A 32 -9.25 -20.87 -2.96
N GLY A 33 -8.28 -21.34 -2.16
CA GLY A 33 -6.85 -21.12 -2.40
C GLY A 33 -6.34 -19.73 -1.98
N GLN A 34 -7.20 -18.88 -1.45
CA GLN A 34 -6.83 -17.55 -0.95
C GLN A 34 -6.68 -17.59 0.57
N LEU A 35 -5.61 -17.00 1.07
CA LEU A 35 -5.41 -16.76 2.50
C LEU A 35 -5.86 -15.34 2.84
N LEU A 36 -6.95 -15.21 3.59
CA LEU A 36 -7.46 -13.93 4.07
C LEU A 36 -6.87 -13.66 5.45
N VAL A 37 -6.17 -12.54 5.58
CA VAL A 37 -5.61 -12.05 6.85
C VAL A 37 -6.48 -10.89 7.32
N LYS A 38 -7.24 -11.10 8.40
CA LYS A 38 -8.17 -10.12 8.96
C LYS A 38 -7.77 -9.68 10.35
N GLN A 39 -8.31 -8.55 10.80
CA GLN A 39 -8.24 -8.16 12.21
C GLN A 39 -8.77 -9.27 13.13
N PRO A 40 -8.26 -9.36 14.38
CA PRO A 40 -8.67 -10.38 15.32
C PRO A 40 -10.16 -10.19 15.65
N GLY A 41 -10.98 -11.16 15.27
CA GLY A 41 -12.40 -11.17 15.57
C GLY A 41 -12.68 -11.59 17.01
N ARG A 42 -13.97 -11.66 17.38
CA ARG A 42 -14.41 -12.21 18.69
C ARG A 42 -14.05 -13.68 18.90
N VAL A 43 -13.72 -14.41 17.82
CA VAL A 43 -13.36 -15.83 17.87
C VAL A 43 -11.87 -15.97 18.12
N LYS A 44 -11.49 -16.57 19.25
CA LYS A 44 -10.10 -16.91 19.56
C LYS A 44 -9.60 -17.96 18.55
N GLN A 45 -8.58 -17.61 17.79
CA GLN A 45 -7.88 -18.55 16.91
C GLN A 45 -6.75 -19.26 17.67
N PRO A 46 -6.36 -20.48 17.26
CA PRO A 46 -5.18 -21.15 17.80
C PRO A 46 -3.94 -20.29 17.55
N HIS A 47 -3.07 -20.17 18.56
CA HIS A 47 -1.81 -19.45 18.44
C HIS A 47 -0.93 -20.12 17.37
N LEU A 48 -0.63 -19.38 16.30
CA LEU A 48 0.22 -19.86 15.22
C LEU A 48 1.65 -19.34 15.44
N PRO A 49 2.59 -20.19 15.90
CA PRO A 49 3.98 -19.76 16.14
C PRO A 49 4.68 -19.28 14.86
N ALA A 50 4.18 -19.68 13.69
CA ALA A 50 4.67 -19.21 12.40
C ALA A 50 4.55 -17.69 12.19
N LEU A 51 3.62 -17.02 12.89
CA LEU A 51 3.44 -15.57 12.80
C LEU A 51 4.45 -14.76 13.64
N ASN A 52 5.18 -15.43 14.54
CA ASN A 52 6.11 -14.76 15.45
C ASN A 52 7.45 -14.44 14.77
N SER A 53 7.76 -15.10 13.64
CA SER A 53 8.99 -14.87 12.90
C SER A 53 8.75 -14.79 11.40
N LYS A 54 9.45 -13.87 10.72
CA LYS A 54 9.36 -13.74 9.26
C LYS A 54 9.73 -15.05 8.55
N ARG A 55 10.80 -15.72 9.00
CA ARG A 55 11.30 -16.96 8.38
C ARG A 55 10.27 -18.08 8.45
N SER A 56 9.68 -18.30 9.61
CA SER A 56 8.64 -19.33 9.78
C SER A 56 7.42 -19.04 8.92
N LEU A 57 7.02 -17.76 8.80
CA LEU A 57 5.94 -17.36 7.92
C LEU A 57 6.27 -17.63 6.44
N VAL A 58 7.47 -17.26 6.00
CA VAL A 58 7.95 -17.49 4.62
C VAL A 58 7.94 -18.99 4.30
N GLU A 59 8.51 -19.81 5.18
CA GLU A 59 8.55 -21.27 5.02
C GLU A 59 7.13 -21.86 4.94
N CYS A 60 6.23 -21.44 5.83
CA CYS A 60 4.82 -21.86 5.79
C CYS A 60 4.15 -21.45 4.49
N LEU A 61 4.38 -20.21 4.02
CA LEU A 61 3.81 -19.73 2.77
C LEU A 61 4.35 -20.54 1.60
N GLN A 62 5.66 -20.79 1.49
CA GLN A 62 6.28 -21.55 0.40
C GLN A 62 5.69 -22.96 0.26
N HIS A 63 5.46 -23.67 1.38
CA HIS A 63 4.90 -25.02 1.37
C HIS A 63 3.37 -25.08 1.31
N SER A 64 2.69 -23.96 1.53
CA SER A 64 1.23 -23.93 1.53
C SER A 64 0.65 -23.87 0.10
N PRO A 65 -0.51 -24.49 -0.17
CA PRO A 65 -1.17 -24.39 -1.48
C PRO A 65 -1.83 -23.02 -1.77
N VAL A 66 -1.46 -21.95 -1.03
CA VAL A 66 -2.05 -20.60 -1.21
C VAL A 66 -1.64 -20.08 -2.58
N SER A 67 -2.62 -19.67 -3.39
CA SER A 67 -2.37 -18.98 -4.66
C SER A 67 -2.21 -17.47 -4.49
N LEU A 68 -2.91 -16.86 -3.52
CA LEU A 68 -2.76 -15.45 -3.17
C LEU A 68 -3.10 -15.16 -1.70
N VAL A 69 -2.48 -14.12 -1.16
CA VAL A 69 -2.78 -13.60 0.19
C VAL A 69 -3.56 -12.31 0.06
N ASN A 70 -4.66 -12.17 0.80
CA ASN A 70 -5.45 -10.95 0.84
C ASN A 70 -5.52 -10.42 2.27
N ILE A 71 -5.01 -9.21 2.48
CA ILE A 71 -4.82 -8.62 3.81
C ILE A 71 -5.75 -7.42 4.01
N ASP A 72 -6.36 -7.36 5.19
CA ASP A 72 -7.24 -6.27 5.59
C ASP A 72 -6.42 -5.01 5.96
N PRO A 73 -6.68 -3.83 5.35
CA PRO A 73 -5.97 -2.60 5.69
C PRO A 73 -6.11 -2.19 7.16
N LYS A 74 -7.15 -2.66 7.88
CA LYS A 74 -7.33 -2.32 9.31
C LYS A 74 -6.25 -2.92 10.22
N LEU A 75 -5.48 -3.90 9.74
CA LEU A 75 -4.41 -4.55 10.51
C LEU A 75 -3.25 -3.60 10.85
N GLY A 76 -3.16 -2.46 10.18
CA GLY A 76 -2.10 -1.48 10.40
C GLY A 76 -0.88 -1.74 9.51
N GLU A 77 -0.13 -0.67 9.30
CA GLU A 77 0.97 -0.59 8.33
C GLU A 77 2.14 -1.54 8.63
N THR A 78 2.50 -1.70 9.91
CA THR A 78 3.62 -2.55 10.33
C THR A 78 3.37 -4.02 9.98
N LEU A 79 2.15 -4.50 10.25
CA LEU A 79 1.76 -5.87 9.93
C LEU A 79 1.57 -6.05 8.42
N LEU A 80 1.01 -5.05 7.72
CA LEU A 80 0.94 -5.03 6.26
C LEU A 80 2.32 -5.19 5.62
N ARG A 81 3.32 -4.40 6.06
CA ARG A 81 4.71 -4.50 5.58
C ARG A 81 5.32 -5.87 5.87
N PHE A 82 5.16 -6.37 7.10
CA PHE A 82 5.66 -7.68 7.49
C PHE A 82 5.12 -8.81 6.60
N TRP A 83 3.81 -8.84 6.35
CA TRP A 83 3.18 -9.81 5.45
C TRP A 83 3.60 -9.60 3.99
N ALA A 84 3.71 -8.37 3.53
CA ALA A 84 4.16 -8.08 2.17
C ALA A 84 5.59 -8.57 1.93
N ASP A 85 6.51 -8.33 2.87
CA ASP A 85 7.89 -8.81 2.82
C ASP A 85 7.97 -10.34 2.84
N ALA A 86 7.18 -11.00 3.70
CA ALA A 86 7.14 -12.45 3.77
C ALA A 86 6.53 -13.08 2.50
N CYS A 87 5.45 -12.50 1.97
CA CYS A 87 4.82 -12.97 0.74
C CYS A 87 5.75 -12.80 -0.46
N GLN A 88 6.48 -11.68 -0.55
CA GLN A 88 7.46 -11.47 -1.62
C GLN A 88 8.58 -12.50 -1.59
N GLU A 89 9.11 -12.82 -0.41
CA GLU A 89 10.16 -13.82 -0.24
C GLU A 89 9.65 -15.24 -0.53
N ALA A 90 8.38 -15.51 -0.24
CA ALA A 90 7.69 -16.73 -0.62
C ALA A 90 7.17 -16.75 -2.08
N GLN A 91 7.45 -15.70 -2.87
CA GLN A 91 6.96 -15.51 -4.24
C GLN A 91 5.42 -15.63 -4.39
N LYS A 92 4.69 -15.18 -3.37
CA LYS A 92 3.22 -15.19 -3.35
C LYS A 92 2.66 -13.79 -3.56
N PRO A 93 1.69 -13.61 -4.46
CA PRO A 93 1.07 -12.32 -4.65
C PRO A 93 0.22 -11.95 -3.43
N ILE A 94 0.37 -10.72 -2.97
CA ILE A 94 -0.38 -10.15 -1.86
C ILE A 94 -1.27 -9.01 -2.35
N PHE A 95 -2.51 -9.00 -1.89
CA PHE A 95 -3.53 -8.02 -2.23
C PHE A 95 -4.10 -7.40 -0.97
N LEU A 96 -4.47 -6.13 -1.06
CA LEU A 96 -5.18 -5.40 -0.05
C LEU A 96 -6.69 -5.56 -0.28
N SER A 97 -7.44 -5.88 0.78
CA SER A 97 -8.90 -5.90 0.76
C SER A 97 -9.45 -4.48 0.68
N ILE A 98 -9.47 -3.90 -0.52
CA ILE A 98 -10.09 -2.59 -0.77
C ILE A 98 -11.56 -2.83 -1.12
N PRO A 99 -12.52 -2.15 -0.47
CA PRO A 99 -13.92 -2.22 -0.84
C PRO A 99 -14.06 -1.74 -2.29
N ALA A 100 -14.50 -2.64 -3.18
CA ALA A 100 -14.67 -2.35 -4.59
C ALA A 100 -15.59 -1.14 -4.76
N GLY A 101 -15.04 0.00 -5.16
CA GLY A 101 -15.84 1.08 -5.74
C GLY A 101 -16.38 0.61 -7.09
N ASN A 102 -17.57 1.06 -7.47
CA ASN A 102 -18.17 0.77 -8.78
C ASN A 102 -17.18 1.13 -9.89
N LYS A 103 -16.60 0.12 -10.53
CA LYS A 103 -15.71 0.32 -11.68
C LYS A 103 -16.55 0.28 -12.96
N PRO A 104 -16.50 1.30 -13.83
CA PRO A 104 -17.09 1.20 -15.14
C PRO A 104 -16.40 0.06 -15.92
N SER A 105 -17.21 -0.86 -16.44
CA SER A 105 -16.83 -2.17 -16.97
C SER A 105 -16.32 -2.12 -18.42
N ASN A 106 -15.67 -1.04 -18.85
CA ASN A 106 -15.12 -0.94 -20.21
C ASN A 106 -13.74 -1.63 -20.27
N GLN A 107 -13.75 -2.96 -20.23
CA GLN A 107 -12.58 -3.83 -20.40
C GLN A 107 -11.69 -3.48 -21.62
N PRO A 108 -12.22 -3.23 -22.84
CA PRO A 108 -11.35 -2.96 -24.00
C PRO A 108 -10.64 -1.61 -23.88
N TRP A 109 -11.32 -0.57 -23.39
CA TRP A 109 -10.73 0.74 -23.16
C TRP A 109 -9.56 0.68 -22.19
N ARG A 110 -9.70 -0.12 -21.11
CA ARG A 110 -8.65 -0.31 -20.12
C ARG A 110 -7.41 -1.01 -20.69
N GLN A 111 -7.57 -1.98 -21.59
CA GLN A 111 -6.43 -2.63 -22.26
C GLN A 111 -5.68 -1.64 -23.15
N LEU A 112 -6.42 -0.76 -23.86
CA LEU A 112 -5.82 0.29 -24.68
C LEU A 112 -5.05 1.30 -23.84
N GLN A 113 -5.63 1.76 -22.71
CA GLN A 113 -4.93 2.64 -21.77
C GLN A 113 -3.62 2.01 -21.26
N ARG A 114 -3.62 0.70 -20.96
CA ARG A 114 -2.41 -0.02 -20.54
C ARG A 114 -1.35 -0.07 -21.63
N LEU A 115 -1.75 -0.27 -22.89
CA LEU A 115 -0.82 -0.26 -24.02
C LEU A 115 -0.22 1.13 -24.22
N ILE A 116 -1.03 2.18 -24.14
CA ILE A 116 -0.59 3.57 -24.24
C ILE A 116 0.39 3.89 -23.11
N ASP A 117 0.05 3.55 -21.86
CA ASP A 117 0.93 3.75 -20.70
C ASP A 117 2.26 3.02 -20.88
N TRP A 118 2.24 1.79 -21.42
CA TRP A 118 3.44 1.01 -21.66
C TRP A 118 4.34 1.64 -22.73
N ILE A 119 3.76 2.06 -23.86
CA ILE A 119 4.48 2.74 -24.94
C ILE A 119 5.04 4.08 -24.45
N ALA A 120 4.22 4.87 -23.76
CA ALA A 120 4.63 6.16 -23.20
C ALA A 120 5.77 6.00 -22.20
N ALA A 121 5.69 5.01 -21.31
CA ALA A 121 6.75 4.71 -20.36
C ALA A 121 8.04 4.25 -21.05
N LEU A 122 7.95 3.47 -22.13
CA LEU A 122 9.12 3.03 -22.89
C LEU A 122 9.82 4.21 -23.58
N VAL A 123 9.05 5.07 -24.25
CA VAL A 123 9.56 6.28 -24.91
C VAL A 123 10.19 7.23 -23.88
N LEU A 124 9.51 7.46 -22.76
CA LEU A 124 10.00 8.32 -21.69
C LEU A 124 11.27 7.75 -21.06
N LEU A 125 11.34 6.43 -20.84
CA LEU A 125 12.52 5.76 -20.32
C LEU A 125 13.71 5.92 -21.28
N LEU A 126 13.50 5.79 -22.58
CA LEU A 126 14.57 5.96 -23.58
C LEU A 126 15.08 7.40 -23.60
N LEU A 127 14.17 8.39 -23.55
CA LEU A 127 14.51 9.81 -23.53
C LEU A 127 15.24 10.23 -22.24
N VAL A 128 14.83 9.68 -21.09
CA VAL A 128 15.42 9.99 -19.77
C VAL A 128 16.64 9.13 -19.45
N SER A 129 16.92 8.09 -20.23
CA SER A 129 18.08 7.19 -20.03
C SER A 129 19.43 7.89 -19.82
N PRO A 130 19.84 8.93 -20.59
CA PRO A 130 21.11 9.62 -20.33
C PRO A 130 21.11 10.35 -18.98
N VAL A 131 19.98 10.96 -18.60
CA VAL A 131 19.83 11.64 -17.31
C VAL A 131 19.91 10.62 -16.17
N MET A 132 19.26 9.47 -16.33
CA MET A 132 19.26 8.39 -15.33
C MET A 132 20.67 7.86 -15.09
N LEU A 133 21.48 7.68 -16.14
CA LEU A 133 22.90 7.30 -16.00
C LEU A 133 23.72 8.37 -15.26
N GLY A 134 23.51 9.66 -15.58
CA GLY A 134 24.14 10.76 -14.87
C GLY A 134 23.77 10.79 -13.38
N LEU A 135 22.50 10.56 -13.05
CA LEU A 135 22.03 10.47 -11.67
C LEU A 135 22.62 9.26 -10.93
N ILE A 136 22.74 8.10 -11.59
CA ILE A 136 23.39 6.93 -11.00
C ILE A 136 24.84 7.25 -10.63
N ALA A 137 25.62 7.83 -11.55
CA ALA A 137 27.00 8.23 -11.28
C ALA A 137 27.08 9.22 -10.12
N LEU A 138 26.18 10.21 -10.10
CA LEU A 138 26.13 11.22 -9.05
C LEU A 138 25.77 10.62 -7.68
N VAL A 139 24.77 9.74 -7.62
CA VAL A 139 24.41 9.02 -6.38
C VAL A 139 25.57 8.16 -5.87
N GLN A 140 26.31 7.46 -6.76
CA GLN A 140 27.46 6.67 -6.34
C GLN A 140 28.57 7.52 -5.70
N VAL A 141 28.78 8.75 -6.18
CA VAL A 141 29.79 9.66 -5.63
C VAL A 141 29.37 10.18 -4.25
N TYR A 142 28.09 10.52 -4.06
CA TYR A 142 27.59 11.11 -2.82
C TYR A 142 27.22 10.07 -1.75
N SER A 143 26.87 8.85 -2.14
CA SER A 143 26.38 7.78 -1.24
C SER A 143 26.78 6.41 -1.80
N PRO A 144 28.05 6.00 -1.62
CA PRO A 144 28.51 4.70 -2.09
C PRO A 144 27.78 3.58 -1.36
N GLY A 145 27.17 2.65 -2.11
CA GLY A 145 26.50 1.47 -1.58
C GLY A 145 25.16 1.18 -2.24
N THR A 146 24.08 1.79 -1.72
CA THR A 146 22.71 1.48 -2.17
C THR A 146 22.25 2.48 -3.21
N LEU A 147 21.96 2.03 -4.43
CA LEU A 147 21.46 2.90 -5.50
C LEU A 147 19.94 3.07 -5.47
N PHE A 148 19.23 2.01 -5.08
CA PHE A 148 17.78 1.96 -5.17
C PHE A 148 17.15 1.62 -3.83
N CYS A 149 16.10 2.35 -3.50
CA CYS A 149 15.17 2.01 -2.45
C CYS A 149 13.90 1.40 -3.03
N ARG A 150 13.31 0.50 -2.25
CA ARG A 150 12.04 -0.14 -2.58
C ARG A 150 11.03 0.23 -1.52
N GLU A 151 9.94 0.82 -1.95
CA GLU A 151 8.84 1.22 -1.09
C GLU A 151 7.61 0.40 -1.44
N TRP A 152 6.92 -0.11 -0.42
CA TRP A 152 5.66 -0.81 -0.63
C TRP A 152 4.56 0.18 -1.02
N ARG A 153 3.91 -0.10 -2.15
CA ARG A 153 2.75 0.65 -2.63
C ARG A 153 1.62 -0.27 -3.01
N VAL A 154 0.42 0.27 -2.99
CA VAL A 154 -0.82 -0.40 -3.37
C VAL A 154 -1.15 0.03 -4.79
N GLY A 155 -1.08 -0.92 -5.72
CA GLY A 155 -1.39 -0.72 -7.12
C GLY A 155 -2.84 -1.03 -7.46
N GLU A 156 -3.08 -1.24 -8.75
CA GLU A 156 -4.43 -1.51 -9.25
C GLU A 156 -5.04 -2.77 -8.62
N ARG A 157 -6.34 -2.70 -8.28
CA ARG A 157 -7.09 -3.80 -7.62
C ARG A 157 -6.53 -4.19 -6.25
N GLY A 158 -5.75 -3.32 -5.62
CA GLY A 158 -5.17 -3.55 -4.31
C GLY A 158 -3.95 -4.46 -4.33
N LYS A 159 -3.41 -4.82 -5.49
CA LYS A 159 -2.16 -5.59 -5.55
C LYS A 159 -1.04 -4.78 -4.90
N LEU A 160 -0.35 -5.30 -3.88
CA LEU A 160 0.83 -4.62 -3.38
C LEU A 160 2.03 -4.92 -4.28
N PHE A 161 2.88 -3.93 -4.47
CA PHE A 161 4.13 -4.06 -5.22
C PHE A 161 5.20 -3.13 -4.64
N GLN A 162 6.46 -3.41 -4.98
CA GLN A 162 7.58 -2.56 -4.60
C GLN A 162 7.86 -1.52 -5.68
N ALA A 163 7.55 -0.25 -5.36
CA ALA A 163 7.92 0.89 -6.19
C ALA A 163 9.42 1.17 -6.04
N MET A 164 10.10 1.30 -7.17
CA MET A 164 11.54 1.57 -7.20
C MET A 164 11.80 3.07 -7.14
N LYS A 165 12.70 3.50 -6.26
CA LYS A 165 13.19 4.89 -6.19
C LYS A 165 14.70 4.91 -6.09
N PHE A 166 15.33 6.01 -6.47
CA PHE A 166 16.74 6.21 -6.13
C PHE A 166 16.89 6.39 -4.62
N TYR A 167 17.88 5.72 -4.04
CA TYR A 167 18.28 6.00 -2.68
C TYR A 167 19.00 7.34 -2.68
N THR A 168 18.44 8.30 -1.95
CA THR A 168 19.09 9.59 -1.78
C THR A 168 18.92 10.07 -0.36
N HIS A 169 19.97 10.67 0.18
CA HIS A 169 19.96 11.17 1.54
C HIS A 169 19.52 12.63 1.53
N ASN A 170 18.34 12.91 2.09
CA ASN A 170 17.73 14.26 2.11
C ASN A 170 18.56 15.31 2.85
N ILE A 171 19.61 14.90 3.57
CA ILE A 171 20.57 15.83 4.21
C ILE A 171 21.53 16.42 3.16
N THR A 172 21.85 15.67 2.11
CA THR A 172 22.75 16.12 1.04
C THR A 172 22.06 17.15 0.13
N PRO A 173 22.80 18.13 -0.44
CA PRO A 173 22.25 19.05 -1.44
C PRO A 173 21.68 18.31 -2.65
N LEU A 174 22.35 17.22 -3.06
CA LEU A 174 21.91 16.35 -4.15
C LEU A 174 20.54 15.74 -3.84
N GLY A 175 20.36 15.16 -2.66
CA GLY A 175 19.08 14.54 -2.29
C GLY A 175 17.94 15.54 -2.20
N ARG A 176 18.19 16.73 -1.67
CA ARG A 176 17.20 17.82 -1.69
C ARG A 176 16.83 18.24 -3.11
N TRP A 177 17.82 18.35 -4.01
CA TRP A 177 17.58 18.70 -5.41
C TRP A 177 16.80 17.59 -6.13
N MET A 178 17.22 16.33 -6.02
CA MET A 178 16.52 15.20 -6.63
C MET A 178 15.07 15.09 -6.13
N GLY A 179 14.84 15.25 -4.82
CA GLY A 179 13.50 15.24 -4.24
C GLY A 179 12.65 16.43 -4.70
N LYS A 180 13.24 17.63 -4.83
CA LYS A 180 12.52 18.82 -5.32
C LYS A 180 11.99 18.63 -6.75
N TYR A 181 12.76 17.95 -7.60
CA TYR A 181 12.39 17.70 -9.00
C TYR A 181 11.78 16.30 -9.22
N ASN A 182 11.49 15.53 -8.16
CA ASN A 182 11.00 14.14 -8.22
C ASN A 182 11.84 13.20 -9.09
N LEU A 183 13.14 13.49 -9.23
CA LEU A 183 14.06 12.69 -10.04
C LEU A 183 14.40 11.35 -9.39
N ASP A 184 14.17 11.25 -8.07
CA ASP A 184 14.25 10.02 -7.31
C ASP A 184 13.22 8.97 -7.75
N ASN A 185 12.10 9.40 -8.34
CA ASN A 185 11.01 8.53 -8.78
C ASN A 185 11.17 8.02 -10.22
N LEU A 186 12.19 8.46 -10.97
CA LEU A 186 12.43 8.00 -12.34
C LEU A 186 12.51 6.46 -12.48
N PRO A 187 13.09 5.70 -11.54
CA PRO A 187 13.09 4.24 -11.60
C PRO A 187 11.69 3.61 -11.55
N GLN A 188 10.64 4.36 -11.16
CA GLN A 188 9.26 3.85 -11.19
C GLN A 188 8.74 3.62 -12.61
N LEU A 189 9.39 4.15 -13.65
CA LEU A 189 9.08 3.81 -15.04
C LEU A 189 9.23 2.30 -15.30
N PHE A 190 10.17 1.63 -14.62
CA PHE A 190 10.27 0.17 -14.67
C PHE A 190 9.08 -0.55 -14.01
N ASN A 191 8.37 0.08 -13.08
CA ASN A 191 7.13 -0.46 -12.51
C ASN A 191 5.96 -0.31 -13.48
N VAL A 192 5.93 0.76 -14.27
CA VAL A 192 4.93 0.93 -15.35
C VAL A 192 5.14 -0.11 -16.44
N LEU A 193 6.38 -0.34 -16.87
CA LEU A 193 6.71 -1.37 -17.86
C LEU A 193 6.40 -2.79 -17.37
N ARG A 194 6.50 -3.05 -16.07
CA ARG A 194 6.07 -4.30 -15.43
C ARG A 194 4.55 -4.43 -15.29
N GLY A 195 3.80 -3.36 -15.53
CA GLY A 195 2.34 -3.32 -15.37
C GLY A 195 1.86 -3.22 -13.93
N ASP A 196 2.74 -2.85 -12.98
CA ASP A 196 2.38 -2.63 -11.58
C ASP A 196 1.76 -1.22 -11.35
N MET A 197 2.09 -0.26 -12.22
CA MET A 197 1.66 1.14 -12.14
C MET A 197 1.18 1.67 -13.51
N SER A 198 0.34 2.71 -13.50
CA SER A 198 -0.10 3.45 -14.69
C SER A 198 0.54 4.83 -14.69
N LEU A 199 0.95 5.32 -15.87
CA LEU A 199 1.57 6.65 -16.01
C LEU A 199 0.53 7.77 -16.04
N THR A 200 -0.59 7.54 -16.73
CA THR A 200 -1.62 8.56 -16.98
C THR A 200 -2.67 8.67 -15.86
N GLY A 201 -2.59 7.83 -14.82
CA GLY A 201 -3.46 7.92 -13.64
C GLY A 201 -4.94 7.56 -13.89
N GLY A 202 -5.29 7.06 -15.08
CA GLY A 202 -6.66 6.86 -15.57
C GLY A 202 -7.52 5.80 -14.86
N GLY A 203 -7.28 5.50 -13.58
CA GLY A 203 -8.07 4.56 -12.76
C GLY A 203 -7.26 3.69 -11.79
N SER A 204 -5.98 3.99 -11.63
CA SER A 204 -5.03 3.23 -10.80
C SER A 204 -4.15 4.20 -10.02
N ASN A 205 -4.75 4.91 -9.05
CA ASN A 205 -3.96 5.70 -8.11
C ASN A 205 -3.11 4.73 -7.28
N CYS A 206 -1.80 4.85 -7.38
CA CYS A 206 -0.89 4.12 -6.50
C CYS A 206 -0.89 4.79 -5.14
N TRP A 207 -1.39 4.08 -4.14
CA TRP A 207 -1.42 4.57 -2.76
C TRP A 207 -0.20 4.08 -1.98
N THR A 208 0.25 4.89 -1.04
CA THR A 208 1.17 4.41 0.00
C THR A 208 0.42 3.46 0.94
N LEU A 209 1.16 2.66 1.72
CA LEU A 209 0.50 1.79 2.72
C LEU A 209 -0.22 2.64 3.78
N GLU A 210 0.37 3.77 4.13
CA GLU A 210 -0.15 4.79 5.01
C GLU A 210 -1.52 5.30 4.51
N ASP A 211 -1.58 5.75 3.26
CA ASP A 211 -2.82 6.23 2.64
C ASP A 211 -3.88 5.12 2.62
N ALA A 212 -3.48 3.89 2.32
CA ALA A 212 -4.40 2.76 2.24
C ALA A 212 -4.98 2.37 3.60
N VAL A 213 -4.19 2.49 4.68
CA VAL A 213 -4.66 2.31 6.05
C VAL A 213 -5.58 3.48 6.46
N GLN A 214 -5.22 4.72 6.12
CA GLN A 214 -6.01 5.91 6.45
C GLN A 214 -7.38 5.93 5.74
N LEU A 215 -7.43 5.59 4.45
CA LEU A 215 -8.67 5.49 3.68
C LEU A 215 -9.68 4.53 4.31
N ASN A 216 -9.20 3.50 5.02
CA ASN A 216 -10.05 2.53 5.70
C ASN A 216 -10.41 2.92 7.15
N LYS A 217 -9.70 3.89 7.74
CA LYS A 217 -10.02 4.49 9.04
C LYS A 217 -11.13 5.52 8.95
N LEU A 218 -11.34 6.13 7.78
CA LEU A 218 -12.44 7.07 7.56
C LEU A 218 -13.77 6.31 7.63
N PRO A 219 -14.64 6.61 8.61
CA PRO A 219 -15.94 5.98 8.71
C PRO A 219 -16.81 6.48 7.56
N ASP A 220 -17.14 5.60 6.63
CA ASP A 220 -18.29 5.72 5.73
C ASP A 220 -18.55 7.09 5.07
N ILE A 221 -17.50 7.90 4.83
CA ILE A 221 -17.56 9.12 3.99
C ILE A 221 -17.58 8.68 2.51
N LYS A 222 -18.36 7.64 2.19
CA LYS A 222 -18.78 7.34 0.83
C LYS A 222 -20.07 8.06 0.45
N ALA A 223 -20.90 8.45 1.42
CA ALA A 223 -22.09 9.23 1.13
C ALA A 223 -21.80 10.68 0.69
N SER A 224 -20.64 11.27 0.99
CA SER A 224 -20.39 12.70 0.74
C SER A 224 -19.88 13.01 -0.67
N TRP A 225 -18.97 12.20 -1.24
CA TRP A 225 -18.47 12.45 -2.61
C TRP A 225 -19.46 12.00 -3.69
N GLU A 226 -20.40 11.10 -3.37
CA GLU A 226 -21.50 10.71 -4.25
C GLU A 226 -22.60 11.80 -4.33
N VAL A 227 -22.79 12.59 -3.27
CA VAL A 227 -23.74 13.72 -3.28
C VAL A 227 -23.18 14.94 -4.03
N GLU A 228 -21.88 15.21 -3.92
CA GLU A 228 -21.22 16.33 -4.63
C GLU A 228 -21.12 16.09 -6.16
N ALA A 229 -20.90 14.84 -6.58
CA ALA A 229 -20.87 14.50 -8.00
C ALA A 229 -22.28 14.52 -8.64
N GLN A 230 -23.33 14.18 -7.88
CA GLN A 230 -24.72 14.21 -8.34
C GLN A 230 -25.30 15.64 -8.36
N SER A 231 -24.92 16.51 -7.40
CA SER A 231 -25.36 17.91 -7.41
C SER A 231 -24.83 18.68 -8.62
N HIS A 232 -23.59 18.41 -9.04
CA HIS A 232 -23.00 19.00 -10.25
C HIS A 232 -23.66 18.52 -11.56
N LEU A 233 -24.18 17.28 -11.60
CA LEU A 233 -24.93 16.77 -12.75
C LEU A 233 -26.35 17.33 -12.83
N LEU A 234 -27.04 17.47 -11.70
CA LEU A 234 -28.39 18.07 -11.65
C LEU A 234 -28.39 19.57 -11.96
N HIS A 235 -27.29 20.29 -11.66
CA HIS A 235 -27.18 21.71 -11.99
C HIS A 235 -27.04 21.99 -13.50
N LEU A 236 -26.45 21.05 -14.27
CA LEU A 236 -26.28 21.20 -15.72
C LEU A 236 -27.59 20.99 -16.50
N ASP A 237 -28.45 20.06 -16.05
CA ASP A 237 -29.76 19.83 -16.69
C ASP A 237 -30.76 20.97 -16.40
N SER A 238 -30.57 21.71 -15.30
CA SER A 238 -31.44 22.85 -14.96
C SER A 238 -31.17 24.13 -15.75
N GLN A 239 -30.05 24.19 -16.51
CA GLN A 239 -29.67 25.35 -17.33
C GLN A 239 -29.97 25.16 -18.83
N THR A 240 -30.56 24.03 -19.22
CA THR A 240 -30.85 23.68 -20.62
C THR A 240 -32.34 23.55 -20.94
N LEU A 241 -33.23 24.08 -20.09
CA LEU A 241 -34.68 24.20 -20.35
C LEU A 241 -35.16 25.63 -20.19
#